data_AF-A0A222ENV9-F1
#
_entry.id   AF-A0A222ENV9-F1
#
_cell.length_a   1.000
_cell.length_b   1.000
_cell.length_c   1.000
_cell.angle_alpha   90.00
_cell.angle_beta   90.00
_cell.angle_gamma   90.00
#
_symmetry.space_group_name_H-M   'P 1'
#
loop_
_entity.id
_entity.type
_entity.pdbx_description
1 polymer ?
#
loop_
_entity_poly.entity_id
_entity_poly.type
_entity_poly.pdbx_seq_one_letter_code
_entity_poly.pdbx_strand_id
1 'polypeptide(L)'
;MKKLLGILAATGLVATTGATVVSCGDKASAFSEVKDLSMKVGDADKVVEVTVSNPVKDTAFSATSATVAAATVSVAPAKDDGTGKFKVTVKAVAEGTSDITLKYGDSLTKTFKVAVSAAEAAAKKDLSTTISTKALGEFKGAGDNPTLEELVAQVNSKNSDLGLAASDVELDGSATTSAAKLKAKSESEKFTGSVDLTYSYSKKEAVAKKDLSTITLALGAFQGAGDNPIIGELVDQVNAVNEGLGLSVNDVQLNGSPTTSAAKLDAKALSEKFTGSASLTYTYTKKEASK
;
A
#
# COMPACT_ATOMS: atom_id res chain seq x y z
N MET A 1 70.73 -0.70 108.27
CA MET A 1 69.26 -0.54 108.14
C MET A 1 68.83 -1.04 106.78
N LYS A 2 67.78 -1.89 106.76
CA LYS A 2 66.90 -2.23 105.63
C LYS A 2 67.58 -3.03 104.49
N LYS A 3 67.28 -4.34 104.37
CA LYS A 3 66.12 -4.92 103.66
C LYS A 3 66.23 -4.60 102.15
N LEU A 4 66.15 -5.52 101.19
CA LEU A 4 65.44 -6.79 101.08
C LEU A 4 65.86 -7.44 99.74
N LEU A 5 65.85 -8.78 99.68
CA LEU A 5 65.35 -9.67 98.61
C LEU A 5 65.40 -9.15 97.14
N GLY A 6 65.94 -9.87 96.15
CA GLY A 6 65.67 -11.28 95.84
C GLY A 6 64.63 -11.40 94.71
N ILE A 7 64.72 -12.48 93.91
CA ILE A 7 63.74 -12.96 92.90
C ILE A 7 63.99 -12.39 91.49
N LEU A 8 64.66 -13.09 90.56
CA LEU A 8 64.34 -14.36 89.88
C LEU A 8 63.19 -14.21 88.85
N ALA A 9 63.57 -14.31 87.58
CA ALA A 9 62.88 -14.88 86.41
C ALA A 9 61.35 -14.80 86.24
N ALA A 10 60.99 -14.51 84.99
CA ALA A 10 59.80 -14.95 84.24
C ALA A 10 58.48 -14.17 84.42
N THR A 11 58.23 -13.26 83.48
CA THR A 11 56.92 -12.90 82.89
C THR A 11 57.24 -11.99 81.69
N GLY A 12 56.76 -12.12 80.47
CA GLY A 12 55.81 -13.00 79.82
C GLY A 12 55.68 -12.41 78.41
N LEU A 13 56.07 -13.17 77.40
CA LEU A 13 55.92 -12.77 76.00
C LEU A 13 54.41 -12.73 75.71
N VAL A 14 53.84 -11.53 75.57
CA VAL A 14 52.43 -11.37 75.19
C VAL A 14 52.33 -11.76 73.72
N ALA A 15 52.00 -13.03 73.48
CA ALA A 15 51.47 -13.47 72.21
C ALA A 15 50.10 -12.82 72.05
N THR A 16 50.05 -11.69 71.35
CA THR A 16 48.81 -11.18 70.78
C THR A 16 48.27 -12.26 69.86
N THR A 17 47.29 -13.02 70.36
CA THR A 17 46.33 -13.70 69.52
C THR A 17 45.55 -12.61 68.81
N GLY A 18 46.11 -12.09 67.71
CA GLY A 18 45.32 -11.46 66.68
C GLY A 18 44.36 -12.54 66.22
N ALA A 19 43.15 -12.52 66.76
CA ALA A 19 42.02 -13.12 66.08
C ALA A 19 41.99 -12.42 64.72
N THR A 20 42.58 -13.06 63.72
CA THR A 20 42.22 -12.80 62.35
C THR A 20 40.75 -13.20 62.28
N VAL A 21 39.88 -12.24 62.58
CA VAL A 21 38.55 -12.25 62.00
C VAL A 21 38.81 -12.30 60.50
N VAL A 22 38.74 -13.52 59.97
CA VAL A 22 38.55 -13.73 58.55
C VAL A 22 37.17 -13.14 58.30
N SER A 23 37.16 -11.83 58.02
CA SER A 23 36.06 -11.22 57.32
C SER A 23 36.02 -11.97 55.99
N CYS A 24 35.17 -12.99 55.92
CA CYS A 24 34.53 -13.35 54.67
C CYS A 24 33.84 -12.06 54.24
N GLY A 25 34.56 -11.19 53.54
CA GLY A 25 33.97 -10.07 52.86
C GLY A 25 33.06 -10.69 51.82
N ASP A 26 31.78 -10.80 52.16
CA ASP A 26 30.76 -11.24 51.23
C ASP A 26 30.93 -10.40 49.98
N LYS A 27 31.32 -11.06 48.89
CA LYS A 27 31.52 -10.37 47.63
C LYS A 27 30.16 -9.77 47.27
N ALA A 28 30.11 -8.45 47.15
CA ALA A 28 28.88 -7.75 46.81
C ALA A 28 28.29 -8.32 45.50
N SER A 29 26.96 -8.38 45.43
CA SER A 29 26.28 -8.80 44.20
C SER A 29 26.52 -7.77 43.10
N ALA A 30 26.76 -8.24 41.88
CA ALA A 30 26.99 -7.37 40.73
C ALA A 30 26.44 -7.98 39.44
N PHE A 31 25.92 -7.12 38.55
CA PHE A 31 25.53 -7.55 37.21
C PHE A 31 26.74 -7.90 36.36
N SER A 32 26.63 -8.96 35.56
CA SER A 32 27.54 -9.21 34.45
C SER A 32 27.53 -8.05 33.46
N GLU A 33 28.52 -8.00 32.57
CA GLU A 33 28.50 -7.08 31.45
C GLU A 33 27.24 -7.31 30.60
N VAL A 34 26.52 -6.23 30.28
CA VAL A 34 25.36 -6.24 29.39
C VAL A 34 25.68 -5.22 28.31
N LYS A 35 25.66 -5.67 27.06
CA LYS A 35 26.00 -4.82 25.92
C LYS A 35 24.77 -4.11 25.39
N ASP A 36 25.01 -2.96 24.78
CA ASP A 36 23.98 -2.26 24.02
C ASP A 36 23.44 -3.12 22.87
N LEU A 37 22.19 -2.90 22.53
CA LEU A 37 21.45 -3.67 21.54
C LEU A 37 21.03 -2.78 20.36
N SER A 38 21.24 -3.28 19.16
CA SER A 38 20.71 -2.66 17.93
C SER A 38 19.67 -3.57 17.29
N MET A 39 18.52 -3.01 16.91
CA MET A 39 17.37 -3.69 16.32
C MET A 39 16.78 -2.84 15.20
N LYS A 40 16.01 -3.47 14.31
CA LYS A 40 15.13 -2.79 13.35
C LYS A 40 13.67 -2.97 13.76
N VAL A 41 12.81 -2.03 13.38
CA VAL A 41 11.35 -2.23 13.49
C VAL A 41 10.96 -3.45 12.64
N GLY A 42 10.23 -4.38 13.25
CA GLY A 42 9.84 -5.65 12.63
C GLY A 42 10.78 -6.82 12.87
N ASP A 43 11.96 -6.61 13.50
CA ASP A 43 12.78 -7.71 14.01
C ASP A 43 11.98 -8.55 15.02
N ALA A 44 12.27 -9.85 15.06
CA ALA A 44 11.79 -10.70 16.14
C ALA A 44 12.33 -10.24 17.51
N ASP A 45 11.56 -10.48 18.56
CA ASP A 45 11.95 -10.16 19.93
C ASP A 45 13.32 -10.79 20.28
N LYS A 46 14.21 -10.00 20.89
CA LYS A 46 15.55 -10.45 21.27
C LYS A 46 15.61 -10.75 22.76
N VAL A 47 16.23 -11.88 23.11
CA VAL A 47 16.45 -12.25 24.52
C VAL A 47 17.87 -11.89 24.92
N VAL A 48 18.00 -11.05 25.93
CA VAL A 48 19.26 -10.70 26.58
C VAL A 48 19.36 -11.51 27.88
N GLU A 49 20.38 -12.37 27.97
CA GLU A 49 20.65 -13.12 29.19
C GLU A 49 21.47 -12.24 30.16
N VAL A 50 20.97 -12.11 31.38
CA VAL A 50 21.57 -11.28 32.43
C VAL A 50 21.94 -12.19 33.59
N THR A 51 23.15 -12.03 34.11
CA THR A 51 23.60 -12.76 35.30
C THR A 51 23.99 -11.82 36.42
N VAL A 52 23.73 -12.23 37.66
CA VAL A 52 24.11 -11.52 38.89
C VAL A 52 25.06 -12.42 39.69
N SER A 53 26.24 -11.91 40.01
CA SER A 53 27.17 -12.59 40.91
C SER A 53 26.67 -12.53 42.34
N ASN A 54 26.98 -13.57 43.14
CA ASN A 54 26.53 -13.70 44.54
C ASN A 54 25.02 -13.43 44.70
N PRO A 55 24.16 -14.20 44.00
CA PRO A 55 22.72 -13.99 44.03
C PRO A 55 22.14 -14.31 45.41
N VAL A 56 21.10 -13.57 45.78
CA VAL A 56 20.31 -13.79 46.98
C VAL A 56 18.94 -14.30 46.54
N LYS A 57 18.60 -15.52 46.96
CA LYS A 57 17.32 -16.16 46.62
C LYS A 57 16.14 -15.27 47.00
N ASP A 58 15.08 -15.33 46.19
CA ASP A 58 13.83 -14.58 46.30
C ASP A 58 13.96 -13.06 46.10
N THR A 59 15.15 -12.56 45.74
CA THR A 59 15.36 -11.15 45.38
C THR A 59 14.63 -10.82 44.08
N ALA A 60 13.90 -9.69 44.07
CA ALA A 60 13.15 -9.24 42.89
C ALA A 60 14.09 -8.76 41.77
N PHE A 61 13.74 -9.10 40.53
CA PHE A 61 14.41 -8.61 39.31
C PHE A 61 13.39 -7.93 38.39
N SER A 62 13.76 -6.78 37.85
CA SER A 62 12.92 -6.02 36.92
C SER A 62 13.72 -5.31 35.85
N ALA A 63 13.07 -5.06 34.72
CA ALA A 63 13.59 -4.23 33.64
C ALA A 63 12.53 -3.19 33.25
N THR A 64 12.95 -1.94 33.04
CA THR A 64 12.07 -0.86 32.60
C THR A 64 12.68 -0.13 31.41
N SER A 65 11.85 0.16 30.42
CA SER A 65 12.23 0.95 29.24
C SER A 65 11.93 2.42 29.48
N ALA A 66 12.91 3.31 29.28
CA ALA A 66 12.71 4.75 29.38
C ALA A 66 11.78 5.28 28.27
N THR A 67 11.90 4.73 27.04
CA THR A 67 11.12 5.12 25.88
C THR A 67 10.35 3.90 25.33
N VAL A 68 9.19 3.62 25.93
CA VAL A 68 8.33 2.48 25.52
C VAL A 68 7.84 2.57 24.07
N ALA A 69 7.78 3.78 23.49
CA ALA A 69 7.46 3.99 22.09
C ALA A 69 8.54 3.45 21.14
N ALA A 70 9.80 3.40 21.58
CA ALA A 70 10.90 2.84 20.79
C ALA A 70 11.07 1.35 21.04
N ALA A 71 11.11 0.92 22.31
CA ALA A 71 11.28 -0.49 22.68
C ALA A 71 10.56 -0.84 23.97
N THR A 72 10.02 -2.06 24.06
CA THR A 72 9.41 -2.60 25.29
C THR A 72 10.21 -3.78 25.80
N VAL A 73 10.07 -4.06 27.11
CA VAL A 73 10.83 -5.12 27.79
C VAL A 73 9.94 -5.94 28.70
N SER A 74 10.28 -7.22 28.84
CA SER A 74 9.70 -8.14 29.83
C SER A 74 10.79 -9.03 30.41
N VAL A 75 10.63 -9.45 31.67
CA VAL A 75 11.64 -10.27 32.36
C VAL A 75 11.09 -11.63 32.77
N ALA A 76 11.95 -12.64 32.75
CA ALA A 76 11.68 -13.95 33.33
C ALA A 76 12.98 -14.60 33.87
N PRO A 77 13.00 -15.14 35.10
CA PRO A 77 11.97 -15.00 36.13
C PRO A 77 11.93 -13.57 36.74
N ALA A 78 10.87 -13.24 37.48
CA ALA A 78 10.75 -11.94 38.18
C ALA A 78 11.41 -11.95 39.58
N LYS A 79 11.82 -13.12 40.07
CA LYS A 79 12.55 -13.30 41.32
C LYS A 79 13.68 -14.31 41.12
N ASP A 80 14.75 -14.13 41.87
CA ASP A 80 15.90 -15.04 41.86
C ASP A 80 15.54 -16.38 42.52
N ASP A 81 15.89 -17.48 41.88
CA ASP A 81 15.78 -18.84 42.45
C ASP A 81 17.03 -19.26 43.24
N GLY A 82 18.02 -18.36 43.35
CA GLY A 82 19.34 -18.58 43.90
C GLY A 82 20.42 -18.78 42.83
N THR A 83 20.07 -18.76 41.54
CA THR A 83 21.04 -18.95 40.43
C THR A 83 21.58 -17.64 39.88
N GLY A 84 20.91 -16.51 40.12
CA GLY A 84 21.30 -15.22 39.56
C GLY A 84 21.13 -15.11 38.05
N LYS A 85 20.27 -15.92 37.42
CA LYS A 85 20.10 -15.93 35.95
C LYS A 85 18.73 -15.42 35.54
N PHE A 86 18.72 -14.47 34.61
CA PHE A 86 17.52 -13.82 34.11
C PHE A 86 17.53 -13.68 32.60
N LYS A 87 16.34 -13.67 32.01
CA LYS A 87 16.10 -13.37 30.60
C LYS A 87 15.32 -12.08 30.50
N VAL A 88 15.84 -11.12 29.76
CA VAL A 88 15.18 -9.86 29.41
C VAL A 88 14.82 -9.94 27.93
N THR A 89 13.54 -10.07 27.63
CA THR A 89 13.03 -10.03 26.26
C THR A 89 12.79 -8.57 25.86
N VAL A 90 13.42 -8.14 24.78
CA VAL A 90 13.33 -6.79 24.22
C VAL A 90 12.59 -6.86 22.89
N LYS A 91 11.56 -6.04 22.73
CA LYS A 91 10.77 -5.91 21.50
C LYS A 91 10.94 -4.50 20.93
N ALA A 92 11.34 -4.42 19.66
CA ALA A 92 11.37 -3.18 18.90
C ALA A 92 9.95 -2.74 18.54
N VAL A 93 9.64 -1.45 18.72
CA VAL A 93 8.29 -0.90 18.48
C VAL A 93 8.33 0.13 17.34
N ALA A 94 9.16 1.16 17.48
CA ALA A 94 9.34 2.21 16.48
C ALA A 94 10.78 2.71 16.48
N GLU A 95 11.16 3.43 15.42
CA GLU A 95 12.48 4.04 15.33
C GLU A 95 12.72 4.98 16.53
N GLY A 96 13.90 4.86 17.14
CA GLY A 96 14.28 5.65 18.29
C GLY A 96 15.31 4.96 19.17
N THR A 97 15.55 5.54 20.34
CA THR A 97 16.45 4.95 21.34
C THR A 97 15.74 4.86 22.68
N SER A 98 16.04 3.81 23.44
CA SER A 98 15.57 3.64 24.81
C SER A 98 16.70 3.14 25.69
N ASP A 99 16.85 3.72 26.87
CA ASP A 99 17.71 3.19 27.91
C ASP A 99 16.90 2.18 28.74
N ILE A 100 17.37 0.94 28.79
CA ILE A 100 16.77 -0.13 29.57
C ILE A 100 17.46 -0.19 30.91
N THR A 101 16.69 0.02 31.98
CA THR A 101 17.18 -0.03 33.36
C THR A 101 16.82 -1.38 33.97
N LEU A 102 17.85 -2.13 34.35
CA LEU A 102 17.77 -3.38 35.11
C LEU A 102 17.91 -3.08 36.60
N LYS A 103 17.04 -3.68 37.42
CA LYS A 103 17.13 -3.61 38.88
C LYS A 103 17.11 -5.00 39.49
N TYR A 104 17.97 -5.21 40.48
CA TYR A 104 18.03 -6.42 41.30
C TYR A 104 18.00 -6.01 42.77
N GLY A 105 16.87 -6.27 43.44
CA GLY A 105 16.56 -5.64 44.72
C GLY A 105 16.56 -4.12 44.64
N ASP A 106 16.78 -3.46 45.78
CA ASP A 106 16.74 -1.99 45.88
C ASP A 106 18.10 -1.33 45.61
N SER A 107 19.18 -2.11 45.63
CA SER A 107 20.55 -1.57 45.69
C SER A 107 21.34 -1.70 44.39
N LEU A 108 21.00 -2.66 43.53
CA LEU A 108 21.77 -2.94 42.32
C LEU A 108 21.00 -2.52 41.07
N THR A 109 21.56 -1.55 40.34
CA THR A 109 21.00 -1.02 39.09
C THR A 109 22.03 -1.08 37.98
N LYS A 110 21.60 -1.38 36.75
CA LYS A 110 22.43 -1.29 35.55
C LYS A 110 21.60 -0.82 34.36
N THR A 111 22.21 -0.07 33.46
CA THR A 111 21.57 0.39 32.23
C THR A 111 22.30 -0.11 31.01
N PHE A 112 21.57 -0.35 29.93
CA PHE A 112 22.11 -0.55 28.58
C PHE A 112 21.18 0.11 27.57
N LYS A 113 21.73 0.51 26.42
CA LYS A 113 20.98 1.22 25.39
C LYS A 113 20.42 0.23 24.37
N VAL A 114 19.17 0.47 23.96
CA VAL A 114 18.54 -0.17 22.81
C VAL A 114 18.34 0.91 21.74
N ALA A 115 19.00 0.75 20.60
CA ALA A 115 18.78 1.56 19.42
C ALA A 115 17.91 0.79 18.42
N VAL A 116 16.77 1.37 18.06
CA VAL A 116 15.86 0.82 17.06
C VAL A 116 15.92 1.70 15.83
N SER A 117 16.39 1.15 14.71
CA SER A 117 16.32 1.83 13.42
C SER A 117 15.01 1.50 12.71
N ALA A 118 14.64 2.34 11.72
CA ALA A 118 13.48 2.11 10.89
C ALA A 118 13.46 0.70 10.28
N ALA A 119 12.27 0.20 9.98
CA ALA A 119 12.11 -1.04 9.22
C ALA A 119 12.88 -0.92 7.90
N GLU A 120 13.51 -2.00 7.48
CA GLU A 120 14.14 -2.02 6.17
C GLU A 120 13.05 -1.87 5.11
N ALA A 121 13.10 -0.76 4.36
CA ALA A 121 12.15 -0.53 3.28
C ALA A 121 12.22 -1.72 2.33
N ALA A 122 11.05 -2.28 1.98
CA ALA A 122 11.00 -3.38 1.03
C ALA A 122 11.77 -2.99 -0.24
N ALA A 123 12.67 -3.87 -0.69
CA ALA A 123 13.50 -3.57 -1.84
C ALA A 123 12.61 -3.26 -3.06
N LYS A 124 12.74 -2.05 -3.59
CA LYS A 124 12.02 -1.63 -4.80
C LYS A 124 12.48 -2.48 -5.98
N LYS A 125 11.54 -2.87 -6.84
CA LYS A 125 11.78 -3.61 -8.07
C LYS A 125 12.22 -2.64 -9.18
N ASP A 126 13.34 -2.90 -9.84
CA ASP A 126 13.78 -2.08 -10.98
C ASP A 126 12.91 -2.39 -12.20
N LEU A 127 12.33 -1.35 -12.82
CA LEU A 127 11.48 -1.50 -13.99
C LEU A 127 12.18 -2.18 -15.17
N SER A 128 13.47 -1.90 -15.39
CA SER A 128 14.24 -2.43 -16.53
C SER A 128 14.44 -3.95 -16.46
N THR A 129 14.51 -4.49 -15.24
CA THR A 129 14.70 -5.93 -14.99
C THR A 129 13.40 -6.66 -14.68
N THR A 130 12.40 -5.96 -14.12
CA THR A 130 11.13 -6.57 -13.71
C THR A 130 10.14 -6.65 -14.88
N ILE A 131 10.19 -5.70 -15.82
CA ILE A 131 9.43 -5.80 -17.08
C ILE A 131 10.25 -6.65 -18.06
N SER A 132 9.92 -7.93 -18.12
CA SER A 132 10.59 -8.89 -19.01
C SER A 132 10.18 -8.71 -20.47
N THR A 133 8.89 -8.46 -20.73
CA THR A 133 8.34 -8.23 -22.07
C THR A 133 8.13 -6.73 -22.30
N LYS A 134 9.07 -6.11 -23.02
CA LYS A 134 9.08 -4.68 -23.36
C LYS A 134 8.38 -4.36 -24.69
N ALA A 135 8.21 -5.38 -25.55
CA ALA A 135 7.45 -5.29 -26.79
C ALA A 135 5.97 -5.59 -26.50
N LEU A 136 5.13 -4.54 -26.44
CA LEU A 136 3.73 -4.67 -26.02
C LEU A 136 2.81 -5.18 -27.12
N GLY A 137 3.30 -5.18 -28.37
CA GLY A 137 2.52 -5.60 -29.54
C GLY A 137 1.60 -4.50 -30.06
N GLU A 138 0.48 -4.91 -30.66
CA GLU A 138 -0.49 -4.01 -31.29
C GLU A 138 -1.66 -3.71 -30.36
N PHE A 139 -2.03 -2.43 -30.26
CA PHE A 139 -3.24 -2.01 -29.57
C PHE A 139 -3.79 -0.69 -30.12
N LYS A 140 -5.04 -0.38 -29.75
CA LYS A 140 -5.74 0.81 -30.20
C LYS A 140 -6.32 1.60 -29.04
N GLY A 141 -6.36 2.92 -29.19
CA GLY A 141 -6.91 3.83 -28.19
C GLY A 141 -7.63 5.02 -28.81
N ALA A 142 -8.27 5.85 -27.98
CA ALA A 142 -9.09 6.95 -28.48
C ALA A 142 -8.27 8.12 -29.07
N GLY A 143 -7.06 8.34 -28.52
CA GLY A 143 -6.18 9.44 -28.90
C GLY A 143 -5.25 9.10 -30.07
N ASP A 144 -4.51 10.11 -30.53
CA ASP A 144 -3.49 9.93 -31.58
C ASP A 144 -2.23 9.20 -31.04
N ASN A 145 -2.01 9.25 -29.72
CA ASN A 145 -0.97 8.53 -29.00
C ASN A 145 -1.59 7.82 -27.78
N PRO A 146 -0.96 6.72 -27.30
CA PRO A 146 -1.47 6.02 -26.13
C PRO A 146 -1.28 6.84 -24.86
N THR A 147 -2.23 6.70 -23.94
CA THR A 147 -2.18 7.26 -22.59
C THR A 147 -1.31 6.41 -21.66
N LEU A 148 -0.92 6.98 -20.50
CA LEU A 148 -0.19 6.24 -19.48
C LEU A 148 -0.98 5.02 -18.99
N GLU A 149 -2.29 5.18 -18.82
CA GLU A 149 -3.21 4.14 -18.37
C GLU A 149 -3.28 2.98 -19.37
N GLU A 150 -3.38 3.28 -20.67
CA GLU A 150 -3.34 2.26 -21.72
C GLU A 150 -2.00 1.52 -21.73
N LEU A 151 -0.88 2.24 -21.64
CA LEU A 151 0.45 1.64 -21.59
C LEU A 151 0.64 0.71 -20.39
N VAL A 152 0.24 1.16 -19.19
CA VAL A 152 0.32 0.35 -17.97
C VAL A 152 -0.56 -0.90 -18.09
N ALA A 153 -1.77 -0.77 -18.64
CA ALA A 153 -2.63 -1.93 -18.90
C ALA A 153 -1.98 -2.93 -19.86
N GLN A 154 -1.37 -2.45 -20.95
CA GLN A 154 -0.65 -3.31 -21.90
C GLN A 154 0.57 -3.98 -21.24
N VAL A 155 1.37 -3.25 -20.47
CA VAL A 155 2.51 -3.79 -19.71
C VAL A 155 2.06 -4.93 -18.79
N ASN A 156 1.03 -4.73 -17.98
CA ASN A 156 0.51 -5.76 -17.07
C ASN A 156 -0.08 -6.95 -17.82
N SER A 157 -0.69 -6.74 -18.99
CA SER A 157 -1.22 -7.84 -19.82
C SER A 157 -0.11 -8.76 -20.36
N LYS A 158 1.09 -8.21 -20.59
CA LYS A 158 2.26 -8.95 -21.09
C LYS A 158 3.18 -9.47 -19.99
N ASN A 159 3.09 -8.90 -18.80
CA ASN A 159 3.94 -9.20 -17.65
C ASN A 159 3.03 -9.52 -16.44
N SER A 160 2.51 -10.74 -16.39
CA SER A 160 1.63 -11.19 -15.30
C SER A 160 2.29 -11.01 -13.93
N ASP A 161 1.49 -10.76 -12.90
CA ASP A 161 1.92 -10.55 -11.51
C ASP A 161 2.86 -9.35 -11.25
N LEU A 162 3.08 -8.49 -12.25
CA LEU A 162 3.85 -7.26 -12.06
C LEU A 162 3.14 -6.33 -11.08
N GLY A 163 1.82 -6.17 -11.24
CA GLY A 163 1.01 -5.30 -10.39
C GLY A 163 1.39 -3.82 -10.49
N LEU A 164 1.86 -3.38 -11.67
CA LEU A 164 2.23 -1.98 -11.92
C LEU A 164 0.97 -1.12 -11.96
N ALA A 165 0.93 -0.03 -11.20
CA ALA A 165 -0.15 0.94 -11.27
C ALA A 165 0.32 2.25 -11.92
N ALA A 166 -0.60 3.03 -12.51
CA ALA A 166 -0.30 4.37 -13.00
C ALA A 166 0.18 5.33 -11.89
N SER A 167 -0.12 5.02 -10.63
CA SER A 167 0.44 5.73 -9.47
C SER A 167 1.92 5.47 -9.26
N ASP A 168 2.47 4.36 -9.76
CA ASP A 168 3.88 3.98 -9.57
C ASP A 168 4.82 4.61 -10.61
N VAL A 169 4.28 5.02 -11.76
CA VAL A 169 5.07 5.43 -12.92
C VAL A 169 4.58 6.72 -13.54
N GLU A 170 5.46 7.34 -14.31
CA GLU A 170 5.21 8.49 -15.16
C GLU A 170 5.83 8.25 -16.54
N LEU A 171 5.37 9.02 -17.55
CA LEU A 171 6.03 9.07 -18.85
C LEU A 171 7.30 9.91 -18.74
N ASP A 172 8.43 9.33 -19.12
CA ASP A 172 9.70 10.04 -19.28
C ASP A 172 9.78 10.57 -20.71
N GLY A 173 9.17 11.74 -20.93
CA GLY A 173 8.94 12.33 -22.24
C GLY A 173 7.53 12.12 -22.77
N SER A 174 7.35 12.14 -24.09
CA SER A 174 6.05 11.94 -24.74
C SER A 174 5.96 10.54 -25.36
N ALA A 175 4.82 9.88 -25.19
CA ALA A 175 4.55 8.63 -25.88
C ALA A 175 4.34 8.90 -27.39
N THR A 176 4.86 8.02 -28.22
CA THR A 176 4.65 8.03 -29.68
C THR A 176 3.73 6.86 -30.07
N THR A 177 3.49 6.66 -31.36
CA THR A 177 2.73 5.49 -31.85
C THR A 177 3.53 4.19 -31.82
N SER A 178 4.85 4.25 -31.59
CA SER A 178 5.72 3.05 -31.63
C SER A 178 6.59 2.83 -30.40
N ALA A 179 6.73 3.85 -29.55
CA ALA A 179 7.55 3.77 -28.36
C ALA A 179 7.12 4.77 -27.28
N ALA A 180 7.36 4.38 -26.03
CA ALA A 180 7.28 5.24 -24.86
C ALA A 180 8.31 4.78 -23.83
N LYS A 181 8.70 5.70 -22.94
CA LYS A 181 9.56 5.39 -21.81
C LYS A 181 8.79 5.59 -20.52
N LEU A 182 8.74 4.56 -19.68
CA LEU A 182 8.19 4.65 -18.34
C LEU A 182 9.32 4.85 -17.34
N LYS A 183 9.11 5.74 -16.38
CA LYS A 183 9.99 5.97 -15.25
C LYS A 183 9.21 5.78 -13.96
N ALA A 184 9.81 5.11 -12.98
CA ALA A 184 9.22 5.00 -11.66
C ALA A 184 9.20 6.38 -10.99
N LYS A 185 8.06 6.76 -10.42
CA LYS A 185 7.94 7.99 -9.63
C LYS A 185 8.81 7.89 -8.38
N SER A 186 9.32 9.03 -7.90
CA SER A 186 10.09 9.09 -6.65
C SER A 186 9.31 8.54 -5.46
N GLU A 187 7.99 8.71 -5.48
CA GLU A 187 7.05 8.29 -4.43
C GLU A 187 6.62 6.83 -4.55
N SER A 188 6.98 6.11 -5.63
CA SER A 188 6.63 4.69 -5.73
C SER A 188 7.35 3.90 -4.65
N GLU A 189 6.60 3.20 -3.81
CA GLU A 189 7.14 2.30 -2.79
C GLU A 189 7.57 0.95 -3.36
N LYS A 190 7.14 0.62 -4.59
CA LYS A 190 7.29 -0.70 -5.21
C LYS A 190 8.34 -0.75 -6.30
N PHE A 191 8.53 0.35 -7.04
CA PHE A 191 9.35 0.36 -8.25
C PHE A 191 10.40 1.45 -8.25
N THR A 192 11.49 1.21 -8.98
CA THR A 192 12.57 2.17 -9.27
C THR A 192 13.01 2.06 -10.72
N GLY A 193 13.84 2.99 -11.19
CA GLY A 193 14.46 2.93 -12.50
C GLY A 193 13.54 3.39 -13.63
N SER A 194 13.88 2.99 -14.85
CA SER A 194 13.16 3.37 -16.07
C SER A 194 13.28 2.29 -17.12
N VAL A 195 12.36 2.28 -18.08
CA VAL A 195 12.27 1.23 -19.08
C VAL A 195 11.69 1.78 -20.38
N ASP A 196 12.35 1.47 -21.48
CA ASP A 196 11.86 1.74 -22.83
C ASP A 196 10.92 0.62 -23.27
N LEU A 197 9.79 1.01 -23.84
CA LEU A 197 8.75 0.13 -24.35
C LEU A 197 8.60 0.34 -25.85
N THR A 198 8.33 -0.75 -26.57
CA THR A 198 8.05 -0.72 -28.02
C THR A 198 6.71 -1.35 -28.32
N TYR A 199 6.00 -0.82 -29.32
CA TYR A 199 4.66 -1.26 -29.69
C TYR A 199 4.26 -0.76 -31.07
N SER A 200 3.04 -1.07 -31.49
CA SER A 200 2.39 -0.48 -32.66
C SER A 200 0.98 -0.02 -32.24
N TYR A 201 0.85 1.28 -32.02
CA TYR A 201 -0.39 1.92 -31.61
C TYR A 201 -1.08 2.55 -32.82
N SER A 202 -2.38 2.34 -32.93
CA SER A 202 -3.23 3.05 -33.88
C SER A 202 -4.43 3.66 -33.18
N LYS A 203 -4.83 4.85 -33.62
CA LYS A 203 -6.09 5.44 -33.17
C LYS A 203 -7.23 4.49 -33.52
N LYS A 204 -8.12 4.24 -32.57
CA LYS A 204 -9.36 3.53 -32.81
C LYS A 204 -10.18 4.38 -33.77
N GLU A 205 -10.40 3.86 -34.98
CA GLU A 205 -11.24 4.50 -35.98
C GLU A 205 -12.59 4.87 -35.36
N ALA A 206 -12.96 6.14 -35.49
CA ALA A 206 -14.31 6.56 -35.16
C ALA A 206 -15.25 5.85 -36.13
N VAL A 207 -16.24 5.12 -35.61
CA VAL A 207 -17.27 4.56 -36.47
C VAL A 207 -17.99 5.74 -37.11
N ALA A 208 -17.93 5.84 -38.45
CA ALA A 208 -18.55 6.93 -39.18
C ALA A 208 -20.05 6.94 -38.87
N LYS A 209 -20.54 8.03 -38.26
CA LYS A 209 -21.96 8.21 -37.99
C LYS A 209 -22.69 8.42 -39.31
N LYS A 210 -23.84 7.76 -39.48
CA LYS A 210 -24.72 7.97 -40.63
C LYS A 210 -25.46 9.30 -40.47
N ASP A 211 -25.38 10.18 -41.46
CA ASP A 211 -26.13 11.44 -41.47
C ASP A 211 -27.61 11.17 -41.82
N LEU A 212 -28.52 11.56 -40.93
CA LEU A 212 -29.96 11.39 -41.10
C LEU A 212 -30.51 12.10 -42.34
N SER A 213 -29.86 13.16 -42.84
CA SER A 213 -30.29 13.85 -44.07
C SER A 213 -30.10 13.00 -45.33
N THR A 214 -29.33 11.92 -45.24
CA THR A 214 -29.01 11.02 -46.36
C THR A 214 -29.93 9.81 -46.48
N ILE A 215 -30.89 9.65 -45.56
CA ILE A 215 -31.86 8.55 -45.60
C ILE A 215 -33.04 8.89 -46.53
N THR A 216 -33.87 7.90 -46.83
CA THR A 216 -35.15 8.13 -47.49
C THR A 216 -36.10 8.87 -46.56
N LEU A 217 -36.45 10.11 -46.93
CA LEU A 217 -37.26 11.03 -46.10
C LEU A 217 -38.78 10.88 -46.30
N ALA A 218 -39.20 10.32 -47.43
CA ALA A 218 -40.61 10.06 -47.72
C ALA A 218 -40.99 8.67 -47.18
N LEU A 219 -41.77 8.63 -46.09
CA LEU A 219 -42.04 7.39 -45.35
C LEU A 219 -43.29 6.63 -45.80
N GLY A 220 -44.06 7.19 -46.72
CA GLY A 220 -45.30 6.60 -47.20
C GLY A 220 -46.45 6.72 -46.18
N ALA A 221 -47.41 5.80 -46.26
CA ALA A 221 -48.59 5.80 -45.41
C ALA A 221 -48.44 4.79 -44.25
N PHE A 222 -48.79 5.21 -43.04
CA PHE A 222 -48.83 4.34 -41.87
C PHE A 222 -49.92 4.80 -40.88
N GLN A 223 -50.20 3.95 -39.89
CA GLN A 223 -51.27 4.19 -38.92
C GLN A 223 -50.77 4.00 -37.50
N GLY A 224 -51.38 4.70 -36.55
CA GLY A 224 -51.07 4.58 -35.13
C GLY A 224 -52.26 4.91 -34.25
N ALA A 225 -52.09 4.79 -32.93
CA ALA A 225 -53.21 4.91 -31.98
C ALA A 225 -53.64 6.36 -31.71
N GLY A 226 -52.72 7.31 -31.89
CA GLY A 226 -52.93 8.73 -31.59
C GLY A 226 -53.48 9.52 -32.78
N ASP A 227 -53.75 10.81 -32.53
CA ASP A 227 -54.12 11.74 -33.61
C ASP A 227 -52.90 12.20 -34.43
N ASN A 228 -51.69 12.11 -33.86
CA ASN A 228 -50.39 12.35 -34.50
C ASN A 228 -49.43 11.22 -34.11
N PRO A 229 -48.42 10.91 -34.95
CA PRO A 229 -47.49 9.83 -34.65
C PRO A 229 -46.56 10.15 -33.49
N ILE A 230 -46.19 9.14 -32.72
CA ILE A 230 -45.16 9.25 -31.66
C ILE A 230 -43.77 8.88 -32.19
N ILE A 231 -42.71 9.24 -31.45
CA ILE A 231 -41.32 8.97 -31.87
C ILE A 231 -41.05 7.49 -32.16
N GLY A 232 -41.65 6.57 -31.40
CA GLY A 232 -41.53 5.12 -31.64
C GLY A 232 -42.07 4.73 -33.02
N GLU A 233 -43.31 5.13 -33.32
CA GLU A 233 -43.95 4.87 -34.62
C GLU A 233 -43.16 5.47 -35.79
N LEU A 234 -42.61 6.68 -35.62
CA LEU A 234 -41.75 7.32 -36.62
C LEU A 234 -40.44 6.55 -36.84
N VAL A 235 -39.77 6.12 -35.76
CA VAL A 235 -38.52 5.34 -35.84
C VAL A 235 -38.76 4.00 -36.52
N ASP A 236 -39.84 3.31 -36.16
CA ASP A 236 -40.21 2.03 -36.76
C ASP A 236 -40.46 2.20 -38.27
N GLN A 237 -41.21 3.23 -38.66
CA GLN A 237 -41.48 3.50 -40.07
C GLN A 237 -40.22 3.92 -40.84
N VAL A 238 -39.34 4.73 -40.24
CA VAL A 238 -38.05 5.09 -40.85
C VAL A 238 -37.22 3.83 -41.14
N ASN A 239 -37.15 2.88 -40.20
CA ASN A 239 -36.44 1.62 -40.40
C ASN A 239 -37.12 0.70 -41.43
N ALA A 240 -38.45 0.70 -41.50
CA ALA A 240 -39.18 -0.09 -42.49
C ALA A 240 -38.88 0.39 -43.93
N VAL A 241 -38.69 1.69 -44.12
CA VAL A 241 -38.38 2.30 -45.43
C VAL A 241 -36.88 2.27 -45.75
N ASN A 242 -36.02 2.30 -44.72
CA ASN A 242 -34.57 2.31 -44.87
C ASN A 242 -33.99 0.98 -44.35
N GLU A 243 -34.04 -0.06 -45.18
CA GLU A 243 -33.59 -1.40 -44.81
C GLU A 243 -32.15 -1.40 -44.27
N GLY A 244 -31.96 -2.04 -43.11
CA GLY A 244 -30.65 -2.13 -42.46
C GLY A 244 -30.19 -0.86 -41.73
N LEU A 245 -31.00 0.21 -41.67
CA LEU A 245 -30.61 1.45 -40.99
C LEU A 245 -30.39 1.22 -39.49
N GLY A 246 -31.30 0.50 -38.81
CA GLY A 246 -31.17 0.14 -37.40
C GLY A 246 -31.22 1.35 -36.45
N LEU A 247 -32.02 2.36 -36.80
CA LEU A 247 -32.29 3.54 -35.97
C LEU A 247 -33.06 3.13 -34.70
N SER A 248 -32.70 3.67 -33.55
CA SER A 248 -33.47 3.46 -32.32
C SER A 248 -33.98 4.79 -31.75
N VAL A 249 -34.98 4.73 -30.87
CA VAL A 249 -35.47 5.92 -30.13
C VAL A 249 -34.39 6.55 -29.23
N ASN A 250 -33.33 5.81 -28.92
CA ASN A 250 -32.18 6.33 -28.17
C ASN A 250 -31.22 7.16 -29.04
N ASP A 251 -31.30 7.02 -30.37
CA ASP A 251 -30.44 7.74 -31.31
C ASP A 251 -30.98 9.12 -31.69
N VAL A 252 -32.30 9.33 -31.57
CA VAL A 252 -32.96 10.53 -32.09
C VAL A 252 -33.91 11.18 -31.08
N GLN A 253 -34.27 12.42 -31.36
CA GLN A 253 -35.29 13.18 -30.66
C GLN A 253 -36.17 13.95 -31.66
N LEU A 254 -37.41 14.25 -31.28
CA LEU A 254 -38.30 15.10 -32.06
C LEU A 254 -37.84 16.56 -31.99
N ASN A 255 -37.77 17.21 -33.14
CA ASN A 255 -37.58 18.65 -33.25
C ASN A 255 -38.94 19.29 -33.61
N GLY A 256 -39.66 19.70 -32.56
CA GLY A 256 -41.03 20.19 -32.68
C GLY A 256 -42.09 19.09 -32.54
N SER A 257 -43.35 19.45 -32.76
CA SER A 257 -44.47 18.51 -32.68
C SER A 257 -44.74 17.89 -34.06
N PRO A 258 -44.84 16.55 -34.15
CA PRO A 258 -45.23 15.89 -35.40
C PRO A 258 -46.67 16.22 -35.76
N THR A 259 -46.96 16.27 -37.07
CA THR A 259 -48.31 16.41 -37.62
C THR A 259 -48.73 15.11 -38.30
N THR A 260 -49.89 15.09 -38.95
CA THR A 260 -50.33 13.93 -39.75
C THR A 260 -49.58 13.78 -41.08
N SER A 261 -48.71 14.74 -41.45
CA SER A 261 -48.01 14.73 -42.74
C SER A 261 -46.51 14.98 -42.67
N ALA A 262 -45.99 15.43 -41.54
CA ALA A 262 -44.57 15.74 -41.39
C ALA A 262 -44.07 15.62 -39.95
N ALA A 263 -42.81 15.25 -39.79
CA ALA A 263 -42.07 15.34 -38.54
C ALA A 263 -40.61 15.67 -38.81
N LYS A 264 -39.91 16.21 -37.82
CA LYS A 264 -38.47 16.41 -37.88
C LYS A 264 -37.79 15.63 -36.75
N LEU A 265 -36.77 14.85 -37.11
CA LEU A 265 -35.91 14.15 -36.17
C LEU A 265 -34.52 14.77 -36.19
N ASP A 266 -33.97 15.01 -35.00
CA ASP A 266 -32.56 15.34 -34.82
C ASP A 266 -31.84 14.16 -34.17
N ALA A 267 -30.63 13.83 -34.63
CA ALA A 267 -29.75 12.90 -33.94
C ALA A 267 -29.39 13.46 -32.57
N LYS A 268 -29.49 12.63 -31.53
CA LYS A 268 -29.03 12.99 -30.18
C LYS A 268 -27.52 13.14 -30.18
N ALA A 269 -27.02 14.10 -29.40
CA ALA A 269 -25.59 14.36 -29.28
C ALA A 269 -24.77 13.11 -28.86
N LEU A 270 -25.37 12.23 -28.05
CA LEU A 270 -24.78 10.99 -27.57
C LEU A 270 -25.00 9.77 -28.49
N SER A 271 -25.67 9.92 -29.64
CA SER A 271 -25.80 8.79 -30.57
C SER A 271 -24.42 8.42 -31.11
N GLU A 272 -24.05 7.15 -30.97
CA GLU A 272 -22.80 6.61 -31.51
C GLU A 272 -22.92 6.27 -33.01
N LYS A 273 -24.15 6.21 -33.54
CA LYS A 273 -24.44 5.70 -34.89
C LYS A 273 -24.92 6.78 -35.87
N PHE A 274 -25.54 7.85 -35.39
CA PHE A 274 -26.21 8.83 -36.25
C PHE A 274 -25.81 10.28 -35.94
N THR A 275 -25.88 11.14 -36.96
CA THR A 275 -25.67 12.59 -36.87
C THR A 275 -26.69 13.33 -37.75
N GLY A 276 -26.75 14.65 -37.64
CA GLY A 276 -27.60 15.49 -38.49
C GLY A 276 -29.08 15.41 -38.13
N SER A 277 -29.92 15.77 -39.10
CA SER A 277 -31.38 15.86 -38.95
C SER A 277 -32.09 15.30 -40.19
N ALA A 278 -33.30 14.77 -39.99
CA ALA A 278 -34.20 14.33 -41.06
C ALA A 278 -35.53 15.09 -40.99
N SER A 279 -35.93 15.69 -42.10
CA SER A 279 -37.28 16.26 -42.29
C SER A 279 -38.13 15.24 -43.05
N LEU A 280 -38.98 14.54 -42.31
CA LEU A 280 -39.76 13.41 -42.79
C LEU A 280 -41.10 13.88 -43.37
N THR A 281 -41.54 13.25 -44.45
CA THR A 281 -42.87 13.43 -45.04
C THR A 281 -43.61 12.12 -45.13
N TYR A 282 -44.92 12.12 -44.85
CA TYR A 282 -45.73 10.91 -44.78
C TYR A 282 -47.23 11.20 -44.86
N THR A 283 -48.03 10.14 -44.79
CA THR A 283 -49.48 10.22 -44.55
C THR A 283 -49.82 9.36 -43.35
N TYR A 284 -50.14 9.98 -42.22
CA TYR A 284 -50.52 9.29 -40.99
C TYR A 284 -52.04 9.29 -40.82
N THR A 285 -52.59 8.14 -40.45
CA THR A 285 -54.01 8.02 -40.10
C THR A 285 -54.16 7.33 -38.75
N LYS A 286 -55.08 7.84 -37.93
CA LYS A 286 -55.42 7.19 -36.66
C LYS A 286 -56.08 5.84 -36.97
N LYS A 287 -55.60 4.79 -36.31
CA LYS A 287 -56.19 3.47 -36.38
C LYS A 287 -57.52 3.51 -35.62
N GLU A 288 -58.61 3.27 -36.34
CA GLU A 288 -59.93 3.13 -35.73
C GLU A 288 -59.91 1.98 -34.71
N ALA A 289 -60.48 2.21 -33.52
CA ALA A 289 -60.62 1.17 -32.52
C ALA A 289 -61.50 0.06 -33.09
N SER A 290 -61.00 -1.19 -33.15
CA SER A 290 -61.85 -2.32 -33.52
C SER A 290 -62.97 -2.43 -32.48
N LYS A 291 -64.21 -2.21 -32.92
CA LYS A 291 -65.41 -2.43 -32.11
C LYS A 291 -65.56 -3.90 -31.74
#